data_AF-A0A0U1DU18-F1
#
_entry.id   AF-A0A0U1DU18-F1
#
_cell.length_a   1.000
_cell.length_b   1.000
_cell.length_c   1.000
_cell.angle_alpha   90.00
_cell.angle_beta   90.00
_cell.angle_gamma   90.00
#
_symmetry.space_group_name_H-M   'P 1'
#
loop_
_entity.id
_entity.type
_entity.pdbx_description
1 polymer ?
#
loop_
_entity_poly.entity_id
_entity_poly.type
_entity_poly.pdbx_seq_one_letter_code
_entity_poly.pdbx_strand_id
1 'polypeptide(L)'
;MTASLAPQFVVTDDELHVLAARLGVQALPLVLNLRSRHPTETARAVAIGEATRSLTERGLLSAGEVGADLAATVQSLQRPDRELAMRLVTPDGLARVAVVRRGAQCVSACRVRDEITLDLIDDGASLSSAAGALLQRLPASAPAEFTPVGAPLSETAQALSDSHDATELSDQVRALGADIRTAMTLGAALAARLAFARSSIRRLMTTSTGSPARQARWAFSTPSADG
;
A
#
# COMPACT_ATOMS: atom_id res chain seq x y z
N MET A 1 17.80 -5.29 -24.25
CA MET A 1 17.39 -4.20 -23.35
C MET A 1 17.44 -4.73 -21.93
N THR A 2 18.48 -4.40 -21.17
CA THR A 2 18.55 -4.71 -19.75
C THR A 2 17.61 -3.78 -19.02
N ALA A 3 16.47 -4.29 -18.54
CA ALA A 3 15.66 -3.56 -17.58
C ALA A 3 16.57 -3.26 -16.39
N SER A 4 16.84 -1.97 -16.13
CA SER A 4 17.46 -1.57 -14.88
C SER A 4 16.52 -2.02 -13.78
N LEU A 5 16.95 -2.94 -12.93
CA LEU A 5 16.17 -3.29 -11.75
C LEU A 5 16.13 -2.03 -10.88
N ALA A 6 14.96 -1.43 -10.75
CA ALA A 6 14.75 -0.34 -9.81
C ALA A 6 15.30 -0.76 -8.43
N PRO A 7 15.95 0.15 -7.69
CA PRO A 7 16.54 -0.19 -6.42
C PRO A 7 15.46 -0.70 -5.45
N GLN A 8 15.68 -1.91 -4.93
CA GLN A 8 14.86 -2.56 -3.92
C GLN A 8 15.67 -2.69 -2.63
N PHE A 9 15.06 -2.32 -1.50
CA PHE A 9 15.65 -2.46 -0.18
C PHE A 9 14.75 -3.29 0.72
N VAL A 10 15.35 -4.18 1.50
CA VAL A 10 14.65 -4.97 2.52
C VAL A 10 15.20 -4.56 3.88
N VAL A 11 14.32 -4.11 4.76
CA VAL A 11 14.65 -3.66 6.12
C VAL A 11 13.61 -4.17 7.11
N THR A 12 13.99 -4.31 8.37
CA THR A 12 13.02 -4.63 9.44
C THR A 12 12.33 -3.37 9.96
N ASP A 13 11.27 -3.53 10.75
CA ASP A 13 10.60 -2.44 11.46
C ASP A 13 11.58 -1.58 12.27
N ASP A 14 12.45 -2.22 13.06
CA ASP A 14 13.43 -1.54 13.92
C ASP A 14 14.49 -0.81 13.07
N GLU A 15 14.93 -1.42 11.97
CA GLU A 15 15.87 -0.79 11.03
C GLU A 15 15.26 0.42 10.34
N LEU A 16 14.00 0.35 9.92
CA LEU A 16 13.32 1.50 9.33
C LEU A 16 13.14 2.64 10.37
N HIS A 17 12.92 2.32 11.64
CA HIS A 17 12.94 3.34 12.71
C HIS A 17 14.33 3.98 12.87
N VAL A 18 15.41 3.20 12.80
CA VAL A 18 16.78 3.73 12.83
C VAL A 18 17.03 4.66 11.63
N LEU A 19 16.70 4.22 10.42
CA LEU A 19 16.85 5.02 9.20
C LEU A 19 16.03 6.32 9.29
N ALA A 20 14.77 6.22 9.72
CA ALA A 20 13.90 7.37 9.89
C ALA A 20 14.46 8.37 10.92
N ALA A 21 14.96 7.90 12.06
CA ALA A 21 15.58 8.74 13.07
C ALA A 21 16.82 9.47 12.55
N ARG A 22 17.69 8.77 11.80
CA ARG A 22 18.91 9.34 11.20
C ARG A 22 18.60 10.40 10.15
N LEU A 23 17.56 10.18 9.36
CA LEU A 23 17.13 11.09 8.29
C LEU A 23 16.20 12.20 8.77
N GLY A 24 15.89 12.27 10.07
CA GLY A 24 14.94 13.25 10.63
C GLY A 24 13.49 13.04 10.19
N VAL A 25 13.15 11.82 9.73
CA VAL A 25 11.80 11.45 9.31
C VAL A 25 10.91 11.22 10.53
N GLN A 26 9.99 12.15 10.74
CA GLN A 26 9.10 12.16 11.92
C GLN A 26 7.79 11.38 11.74
N ALA A 27 7.42 11.06 10.49
CA ALA A 27 6.15 10.42 10.19
C ALA A 27 6.30 9.49 8.99
N LEU A 28 5.82 8.27 9.15
CA LEU A 28 5.75 7.23 8.12
C LEU A 28 4.27 6.93 7.81
N PRO A 29 3.95 6.32 6.65
CA PRO A 29 2.58 5.97 6.27
C PRO A 29 1.87 5.16 7.36
N LEU A 30 0.71 5.64 7.80
CA LEU A 30 -0.02 5.06 8.94
C LEU A 30 -0.46 3.62 8.67
N VAL A 31 -0.73 3.29 7.40
CA VAL A 31 -1.13 1.94 7.01
C VAL A 31 -0.08 0.89 7.37
N LEU A 32 1.21 1.24 7.36
CA LEU A 32 2.31 0.34 7.69
C LEU A 32 2.31 -0.04 9.18
N ASN A 33 1.65 0.74 10.05
CA ASN A 33 1.49 0.46 11.48
C ASN A 33 2.82 0.17 12.21
N LEU A 34 3.82 1.02 11.96
CA LEU A 34 5.17 0.92 12.52
C LEU A 34 5.22 1.46 13.95
N ARG A 35 4.71 0.67 14.90
CA ARG A 35 4.77 0.98 16.33
C ARG A 35 5.98 0.29 16.95
N SER A 36 6.56 0.90 17.98
CA SER A 36 7.57 0.21 18.80
C SER A 36 6.97 -1.06 19.39
N ARG A 37 7.58 -2.21 19.09
CA ARG A 37 7.17 -3.53 19.62
C ARG A 37 7.76 -3.83 20.99
N HIS A 38 8.75 -3.05 21.40
CA HIS A 38 9.53 -3.32 22.62
C HIS A 38 8.82 -2.79 23.86
N PRO A 39 8.61 -3.64 24.89
CA PRO A 39 7.84 -3.26 26.07
C PRO A 39 8.61 -2.34 27.03
N THR A 40 9.95 -2.31 26.94
CA THR A 40 10.82 -1.50 27.80
C THR A 40 11.80 -0.68 26.96
N GLU A 41 12.25 0.45 27.50
CA GLU A 41 13.23 1.30 26.85
C GLU A 41 14.59 0.59 26.68
N THR A 42 14.97 -0.26 27.64
CA THR A 42 16.19 -1.08 27.53
C THR A 42 16.12 -2.07 26.37
N ALA A 43 15.01 -2.80 26.22
CA ALA A 43 14.82 -3.73 25.11
C ALA A 43 14.83 -2.98 23.76
N ARG A 44 14.21 -1.80 23.72
CA ARG A 44 14.23 -0.93 22.55
C ARG A 44 15.65 -0.47 22.18
N ALA A 45 16.45 -0.05 23.16
CA ALA A 45 17.82 0.39 22.93
C ALA A 45 18.71 -0.75 22.38
N VAL A 46 18.54 -1.97 22.91
CA VAL A 46 19.22 -3.17 22.40
C VAL A 46 18.84 -3.42 20.94
N ALA A 47 17.55 -3.46 20.63
CA ALA A 47 17.07 -3.69 19.27
C ALA A 47 17.53 -2.62 18.28
N ILE A 48 17.56 -1.34 18.69
CA ILE A 48 18.13 -0.24 17.89
C ILE A 48 19.63 -0.45 17.62
N GLY A 49 20.37 -0.92 18.62
CA GLY A 49 21.79 -1.24 18.48
C GLY A 49 22.04 -2.38 17.50
N GLU A 50 21.24 -3.45 17.59
CA GLU A 50 21.28 -4.59 16.67
C GLU A 50 20.89 -4.18 15.24
N ALA A 51 19.82 -3.41 15.08
CA ALA A 51 19.39 -2.87 13.79
C ALA A 51 20.46 -1.99 13.16
N THR A 52 21.10 -1.11 13.94
CA THR A 52 22.20 -0.26 13.46
C THR A 52 23.39 -1.10 12.99
N ARG A 53 23.74 -2.16 13.73
CA ARG A 53 24.81 -3.08 13.35
C ARG A 53 24.48 -3.81 12.04
N SER A 54 23.28 -4.39 11.94
CA SER A 54 22.80 -5.06 10.73
C SER A 54 22.82 -4.15 9.50
N LEU A 55 22.35 -2.90 9.63
CA LEU A 55 22.39 -1.91 8.55
C LEU A 55 23.82 -1.59 8.11
N THR A 56 24.75 -1.54 9.07
CA THR A 56 26.17 -1.25 8.81
C THR A 56 26.85 -2.43 8.11
N GLU A 57 26.61 -3.65 8.59
CA GLU A 57 27.14 -4.90 8.01
C GLU A 57 26.65 -5.09 6.56
N ARG A 58 25.42 -4.69 6.25
CA ARG A 58 24.85 -4.70 4.90
C ARG A 58 25.24 -3.50 4.03
N GLY A 59 26.03 -2.56 4.57
CA GLY A 59 26.47 -1.36 3.85
C GLY A 59 25.37 -0.34 3.56
N LEU A 60 24.17 -0.50 4.15
CA LEU A 60 23.07 0.46 4.02
C LEU A 60 23.28 1.71 4.89
N LEU A 61 24.13 1.58 5.91
CA LEU A 61 24.60 2.66 6.76
C LEU A 61 26.13 2.64 6.81
N SER A 62 26.79 3.75 6.51
CA SER A 62 28.25 3.85 6.50
C SER A 62 28.68 5.15 7.17
N ALA A 63 29.58 5.06 8.16
CA ALA A 63 30.03 6.20 8.96
C ALA A 63 28.89 7.04 9.58
N GLY A 64 27.72 6.44 9.83
CA GLY A 64 26.54 7.14 10.35
C GLY A 64 25.61 7.74 9.28
N GLU A 65 26.02 7.69 8.01
CA GLU A 65 25.26 8.18 6.86
C GLU A 65 24.50 7.05 6.17
N VAL A 66 23.32 7.36 5.66
CA VAL A 66 22.50 6.42 4.87
C VAL A 66 22.81 6.62 3.39
N GLY A 67 22.93 5.52 2.63
CA GLY A 67 23.15 5.59 1.18
C GLY A 67 22.09 6.44 0.46
N ALA A 68 22.49 7.21 -0.56
CA ALA A 68 21.65 8.22 -1.18
C ALA A 68 20.29 7.71 -1.68
N ASP A 69 20.26 6.54 -2.34
CA ASP A 69 19.04 5.95 -2.87
C ASP A 69 18.07 5.52 -1.76
N LEU A 70 18.59 4.88 -0.71
CA LEU A 70 17.81 4.49 0.46
C LEU A 70 17.32 5.74 1.23
N ALA A 71 18.17 6.76 1.38
CA ALA A 71 17.80 8.02 2.00
C ALA A 71 16.65 8.70 1.26
N ALA A 72 16.75 8.82 -0.07
CA ALA A 72 15.69 9.38 -0.92
C ALA A 72 14.38 8.57 -0.83
N THR A 73 14.50 7.24 -0.77
CA THR A 73 13.36 6.32 -0.64
C THR A 73 12.64 6.52 0.70
N VAL A 74 13.38 6.49 1.81
CA VAL A 74 12.81 6.66 3.17
C VAL A 74 12.27 8.07 3.37
N GLN A 75 12.96 9.10 2.86
CA GLN A 75 12.46 10.47 2.90
C GLN A 75 11.18 10.66 2.08
N SER A 76 11.00 9.92 0.97
CA SER A 76 9.76 9.97 0.19
C SER A 76 8.53 9.45 0.95
N LEU A 77 8.74 8.56 1.93
CA LEU A 77 7.67 8.09 2.84
C LEU A 77 7.21 9.20 3.80
N GLN A 78 8.04 10.22 4.04
CA GLN A 78 7.70 11.34 4.90
C GLN A 78 6.82 12.35 4.16
N ARG A 79 5.60 12.57 4.68
CA ARG A 79 4.64 13.58 4.18
C ARG A 79 4.48 13.54 2.65
N PRO A 80 4.03 12.40 2.10
CA PRO A 80 3.86 12.29 0.66
C PRO A 80 2.72 13.18 0.16
N ASP A 81 2.81 13.66 -1.08
CA ASP A 81 1.73 14.44 -1.72
C ASP A 81 0.46 13.58 -1.87
N ARG A 82 0.67 12.29 -2.13
CA ARG A 82 -0.36 11.28 -2.31
C ARG A 82 0.10 9.95 -1.76
N GLU A 83 -0.83 9.24 -1.14
CA GLU A 83 -0.63 7.90 -0.58
C GLU A 83 -1.78 7.02 -1.04
N LEU A 84 -1.46 5.87 -1.64
CA LEU A 84 -2.36 4.74 -1.78
C LEU A 84 -2.00 3.73 -0.69
N ALA A 85 -2.91 3.50 0.22
CA ALA A 85 -2.77 2.55 1.29
C ALA A 85 -3.55 1.28 0.94
N MET A 86 -3.00 0.10 1.23
CA MET A 86 -3.68 -1.17 1.09
C MET A 86 -3.41 -2.07 2.30
N ARG A 87 -4.47 -2.67 2.84
CA ARG A 87 -4.39 -3.77 3.80
C ARG A 87 -4.81 -5.04 3.09
N LEU A 88 -3.87 -5.95 2.91
CA LEU A 88 -4.08 -7.23 2.23
C LEU A 88 -4.13 -8.35 3.27
N VAL A 89 -5.29 -9.00 3.38
CA VAL A 89 -5.50 -10.18 4.21
C VAL A 89 -5.50 -11.40 3.29
N THR A 90 -4.62 -12.35 3.59
CA THR A 90 -4.54 -13.66 2.93
C THR A 90 -4.61 -14.76 4.01
N PRO A 91 -4.87 -16.02 3.64
CA PRO A 91 -4.74 -17.16 4.55
C PRO A 91 -3.38 -17.23 5.24
N ASP A 92 -2.31 -16.79 4.55
CA ASP A 92 -0.93 -16.80 5.06
C ASP A 92 -0.60 -15.62 6.00
N GLY A 93 -1.49 -14.64 6.07
CA GLY A 93 -1.39 -13.51 6.99
C GLY A 93 -1.72 -12.16 6.37
N LEU A 94 -1.27 -11.11 7.06
CA LEU A 94 -1.59 -9.72 6.77
C LEU A 94 -0.37 -8.99 6.20
N ALA A 95 -0.53 -8.43 5.01
CA ALA A 95 0.39 -7.46 4.42
C ALA A 95 -0.20 -6.04 4.48
N ARG A 96 0.68 -5.06 4.70
CA ARG A 96 0.34 -3.63 4.68
C ARG A 96 1.18 -2.96 3.61
N VAL A 97 0.53 -2.32 2.65
CA VAL A 97 1.21 -1.70 1.52
C VAL A 97 0.90 -0.22 1.51
N ALA A 98 1.91 0.61 1.28
CA ALA A 98 1.80 2.03 1.04
C ALA A 98 2.53 2.35 -0.27
N VAL A 99 1.82 2.84 -1.28
CA VAL A 99 2.45 3.43 -2.47
C VAL A 99 2.33 4.94 -2.34
N VAL A 100 3.47 5.59 -2.17
CA VAL A 100 3.55 7.02 -1.92
C VAL A 100 4.15 7.74 -3.12
N ARG A 101 3.72 8.98 -3.31
CA ARG A 101 4.33 9.90 -4.25
C ARG A 101 4.80 11.15 -3.52
N ARG A 102 6.03 11.57 -3.79
CA ARG A 102 6.59 12.85 -3.37
C ARG A 102 7.29 13.51 -4.56
N GLY A 103 6.71 14.59 -5.09
CA GLY A 103 7.18 15.23 -6.31
C GLY A 103 7.10 14.30 -7.52
N ALA A 104 8.26 13.95 -8.09
CA ALA A 104 8.42 13.01 -9.19
C ALA A 104 8.73 11.58 -8.72
N GLN A 105 9.09 11.39 -7.45
CA GLN A 105 9.42 10.08 -6.90
C GLN A 105 8.15 9.33 -6.49
N CYS A 106 8.15 8.03 -6.78
CA CYS A 106 7.09 7.10 -6.40
C CYS A 106 7.73 5.89 -5.73
N VAL A 107 7.28 5.56 -4.53
CA VAL A 107 7.87 4.50 -3.70
C VAL A 107 6.77 3.58 -3.22
N SER A 108 6.98 2.28 -3.35
CA SER A 108 6.15 1.25 -2.71
C SER A 108 6.85 0.76 -1.46
N ALA A 109 6.15 0.81 -0.32
CA ALA A 109 6.54 0.13 0.91
C ALA A 109 5.55 -1.00 1.18
N CYS A 110 6.03 -2.24 1.33
CA CYS A 110 5.23 -3.40 1.68
C CYS A 110 5.76 -4.02 2.97
N ARG A 111 4.92 -4.10 3.99
CA ARG A 111 5.24 -4.71 5.27
C ARG A 111 4.52 -6.04 5.43
N VAL A 112 5.27 -7.10 5.66
CA VAL A 112 4.77 -8.43 6.01
C VAL A 112 5.46 -8.85 7.31
N ARG A 113 4.67 -9.12 8.36
CA ARG A 113 5.19 -9.31 9.73
C ARG A 113 6.03 -8.10 10.16
N ASP A 114 7.33 -8.23 10.34
CA ASP A 114 8.28 -7.18 10.70
C ASP A 114 9.31 -6.86 9.62
N GLU A 115 9.17 -7.45 8.43
CA GLU A 115 9.98 -7.14 7.26
C GLU A 115 9.24 -6.12 6.38
N ILE A 116 10.00 -5.17 5.86
CA ILE A 116 9.53 -4.08 5.00
C ILE A 116 10.38 -4.07 3.73
N THR A 117 9.73 -4.30 2.60
CA THR A 117 10.30 -4.10 1.28
C THR A 117 10.00 -2.69 0.80
N LEU A 118 11.02 -1.96 0.38
CA LEU A 118 10.94 -0.63 -0.22
C LEU A 118 11.39 -0.70 -1.67
N ASP A 119 10.52 -0.30 -2.59
CA ASP A 119 10.79 -0.30 -4.03
C ASP A 119 10.61 1.09 -4.60
N LEU A 120 11.58 1.55 -5.38
CA LEU A 120 11.41 2.70 -6.25
C LEU A 120 10.60 2.30 -7.50
N ILE A 121 9.67 3.15 -7.92
CA ILE A 121 8.86 2.92 -9.12
C ILE A 121 9.38 3.87 -10.21
N ASP A 122 10.09 3.31 -11.19
CA ASP A 122 10.82 4.05 -12.24
C ASP A 122 9.92 4.90 -13.14
N ASP A 123 8.70 4.44 -13.43
CA ASP A 123 7.78 5.05 -14.41
C ASP A 123 6.95 6.21 -13.81
N GLY A 124 7.62 7.07 -13.05
CA GLY A 124 7.19 8.44 -12.76
C GLY A 124 5.75 8.59 -12.30
N ALA A 125 5.47 8.32 -11.02
CA ALA A 125 4.38 8.94 -10.27
C ALA A 125 2.96 8.93 -10.90
N SER A 126 2.70 8.04 -11.87
CA SER A 126 1.42 7.83 -12.56
C SER A 126 0.53 6.88 -11.75
N LEU A 127 -0.79 6.94 -11.97
CA LEU A 127 -1.77 6.20 -11.16
C LEU A 127 -1.78 4.78 -11.63
N SER A 128 -1.58 4.57 -12.93
CA SER A 128 -1.40 3.24 -13.51
C SER A 128 -0.18 2.56 -12.93
N SER A 129 0.96 3.25 -12.82
CA SER A 129 2.19 2.67 -12.26
C SER A 129 2.03 2.43 -10.74
N ALA A 130 1.39 3.34 -10.02
CA ALA A 130 1.11 3.19 -8.59
C ALA A 130 0.08 2.08 -8.28
N ALA A 131 -0.98 1.97 -9.09
CA ALA A 131 -1.97 0.91 -9.01
C ALA A 131 -1.36 -0.44 -9.40
N GLY A 132 -0.52 -0.46 -10.44
CA GLY A 132 0.27 -1.62 -10.81
C GLY A 132 1.13 -2.13 -9.65
N ALA A 133 1.84 -1.23 -8.96
CA ALA A 133 2.63 -1.59 -7.79
C ALA A 133 1.80 -2.18 -6.63
N LEU A 134 0.55 -1.74 -6.45
CA LEU A 134 -0.37 -2.37 -5.50
C LEU A 134 -0.84 -3.74 -5.97
N LEU A 135 -1.24 -3.87 -7.23
CA LEU A 135 -1.77 -5.11 -7.82
C LEU A 135 -0.71 -6.21 -7.80
N GLN A 136 0.58 -5.89 -7.99
CA GLN A 136 1.69 -6.84 -7.88
C GLN A 136 1.86 -7.45 -6.49
N ARG A 137 1.21 -6.90 -5.45
CA ARG A 137 1.20 -7.49 -4.10
C ARG A 137 0.05 -8.46 -3.88
N LEU A 138 -0.96 -8.45 -4.74
CA LEU A 138 -2.05 -9.42 -4.67
C LEU A 138 -1.57 -10.77 -5.21
N PRO A 139 -2.09 -11.90 -4.68
CA PRO A 139 -1.89 -13.18 -5.32
C PRO A 139 -2.35 -13.15 -6.78
N ALA A 140 -1.59 -13.81 -7.66
CA ALA A 140 -1.93 -13.87 -9.07
C ALA A 140 -3.31 -14.50 -9.25
N SER A 141 -4.20 -13.77 -9.92
CA SER A 141 -5.53 -14.24 -10.30
C SER A 141 -5.91 -13.61 -11.63
N ALA A 142 -6.62 -14.37 -12.46
CA ALA A 142 -7.31 -13.79 -13.61
C ALA A 142 -8.40 -12.81 -13.11
N PRO A 143 -8.64 -11.69 -13.82
CA PRO A 143 -9.82 -10.86 -13.57
C PRO A 143 -11.10 -11.69 -13.71
N ALA A 144 -12.02 -11.56 -12.75
CA ALA A 144 -13.30 -12.25 -12.82
C ALA A 144 -14.20 -11.62 -13.88
N GLU A 145 -14.90 -12.45 -14.65
CA GLU A 145 -15.88 -12.02 -15.64
C GLU A 145 -17.26 -11.89 -15.00
N PHE A 146 -17.71 -10.65 -14.75
CA PHE A 146 -19.05 -10.37 -14.26
C PHE A 146 -19.53 -8.99 -14.72
N THR A 147 -20.85 -8.78 -14.69
CA THR A 147 -21.46 -7.49 -15.05
C THR A 147 -21.29 -6.50 -13.89
N PRO A 148 -20.77 -5.28 -14.11
CA PRO A 148 -20.67 -4.29 -13.05
C PRO A 148 -22.03 -4.00 -12.40
N VAL A 149 -22.07 -4.04 -11.06
CA VAL A 149 -23.25 -3.73 -10.26
C VAL A 149 -22.94 -2.53 -9.36
N GLY A 150 -23.89 -1.59 -9.27
CA GLY A 150 -23.79 -0.43 -8.39
C GLY A 150 -24.89 -0.45 -7.36
N ALA A 151 -24.53 -0.24 -6.09
CA ALA A 151 -25.48 -0.16 -4.98
C ALA A 151 -25.00 0.85 -3.92
N PRO A 152 -25.90 1.37 -3.06
CA PRO A 152 -25.51 2.26 -1.97
C PRO A 152 -24.49 1.58 -1.04
N LEU A 153 -23.46 2.33 -0.62
CA LEU A 153 -22.37 1.79 0.18
C LEU A 153 -22.84 1.21 1.52
N SER A 154 -23.80 1.86 2.19
CA SER A 154 -24.36 1.39 3.46
C SER A 154 -25.10 0.07 3.32
N GLU A 155 -25.89 -0.08 2.25
CA GLU A 155 -26.62 -1.31 1.96
C GLU A 155 -25.66 -2.43 1.58
N THR A 156 -24.66 -2.14 0.74
CA THR A 156 -23.62 -3.10 0.37
C THR A 156 -22.81 -3.55 1.59
N ALA A 157 -22.44 -2.61 2.47
CA ALA A 157 -21.71 -2.94 3.68
C ALA A 157 -22.52 -3.85 4.61
N GLN A 158 -23.82 -3.55 4.81
CA GLN A 158 -24.69 -4.38 5.63
C GLN A 158 -24.85 -5.79 5.03
N ALA A 159 -25.18 -5.86 3.74
CA ALA A 159 -25.40 -7.10 3.01
C ALA A 159 -24.18 -8.05 3.05
N LEU A 160 -22.96 -7.50 3.09
CA LEU A 160 -21.72 -8.27 3.07
C LEU A 160 -21.08 -8.48 4.46
N SER A 161 -21.69 -8.00 5.54
CA SER A 161 -21.12 -8.09 6.90
C SER A 161 -21.58 -9.31 7.70
N ASP A 162 -22.79 -9.81 7.42
CA ASP A 162 -23.51 -10.68 8.34
C ASP A 162 -23.26 -12.18 8.11
N SER A 163 -22.81 -12.56 6.90
CA SER A 163 -22.60 -13.95 6.53
C SER A 163 -21.33 -14.18 5.73
N HIS A 164 -20.87 -15.41 5.80
CA HIS A 164 -19.69 -15.92 5.14
C HIS A 164 -20.02 -17.11 4.23
N ASP A 165 -21.30 -17.50 4.16
CA ASP A 165 -21.81 -18.56 3.31
C ASP A 165 -21.98 -18.07 1.87
N ALA A 166 -21.55 -18.88 0.90
CA ALA A 166 -21.56 -18.50 -0.51
C ALA A 166 -22.97 -18.31 -1.07
N THR A 167 -23.94 -19.11 -0.62
CA THR A 167 -25.32 -19.06 -1.08
C THR A 167 -26.00 -17.80 -0.55
N GLU A 168 -25.87 -17.56 0.76
CA GLU A 168 -26.41 -16.36 1.38
C GLU A 168 -25.79 -15.09 0.79
N LEU A 169 -24.47 -15.05 0.61
CA LEU A 169 -23.79 -13.91 -0.02
C LEU A 169 -24.25 -13.69 -1.47
N SER A 170 -24.49 -14.77 -2.23
CA SER A 170 -25.02 -14.65 -3.59
C SER A 170 -26.42 -14.05 -3.59
N ASP A 171 -27.29 -14.48 -2.68
CA ASP A 171 -28.64 -13.92 -2.56
C ASP A 171 -28.62 -12.45 -2.14
N GLN A 172 -27.72 -12.07 -1.23
CA GLN A 172 -27.54 -10.68 -0.84
C GLN A 172 -27.03 -9.82 -2.00
N VAL A 173 -26.04 -10.29 -2.77
CA VAL A 173 -25.54 -9.56 -3.96
C VAL A 173 -26.62 -9.44 -5.04
N ARG A 174 -27.46 -10.46 -5.21
CA ARG A 174 -28.61 -10.42 -6.11
C ARG A 174 -29.66 -9.40 -5.65
N ALA A 175 -29.92 -9.30 -4.35
CA ALA A 175 -30.82 -8.30 -3.78
C ALA A 175 -30.33 -6.86 -4.02
N LEU A 176 -29.01 -6.66 -4.18
CA LEU A 176 -28.39 -5.38 -4.58
C LEU A 176 -28.52 -5.08 -6.08
N GLY A 177 -29.17 -5.95 -6.87
CA GLY A 177 -29.46 -5.72 -8.30
C GLY A 177 -28.51 -6.41 -9.28
N ALA A 178 -27.65 -7.32 -8.81
CA ALA A 178 -26.81 -8.12 -9.70
C ALA A 178 -27.61 -9.21 -10.44
N ASP A 179 -27.19 -9.53 -11.67
CA ASP A 179 -27.69 -10.72 -12.35
C ASP A 179 -27.23 -12.00 -11.64
N ILE A 180 -27.91 -13.12 -11.92
CA ILE A 180 -27.67 -14.40 -11.24
C ILE A 180 -26.21 -14.87 -11.36
N ARG A 181 -25.59 -14.72 -12.55
CA ARG A 181 -24.22 -15.16 -12.76
C ARG A 181 -23.26 -14.30 -11.95
N THR A 182 -23.41 -12.98 -12.02
CA THR A 182 -22.62 -12.03 -11.23
C THR A 182 -22.75 -12.29 -9.73
N ALA A 183 -23.97 -12.51 -9.25
CA ALA A 183 -24.25 -12.80 -7.85
C ALA A 183 -23.55 -14.07 -7.36
N MET A 184 -23.63 -15.17 -8.12
CA MET A 184 -22.93 -16.41 -7.79
C MET A 184 -21.41 -16.26 -7.80
N THR A 185 -20.86 -15.56 -8.80
CA THR A 185 -19.40 -15.34 -8.90
C THR A 185 -18.89 -14.51 -7.72
N LEU A 186 -19.57 -13.42 -7.38
CA LEU A 186 -19.19 -12.57 -6.26
C LEU A 186 -19.39 -13.28 -4.91
N GLY A 187 -20.51 -13.99 -4.72
CA GLY A 187 -20.78 -14.76 -3.51
C GLY A 187 -19.72 -15.83 -3.24
N ALA A 188 -19.34 -16.59 -4.27
CA ALA A 188 -18.27 -17.58 -4.17
C ALA A 188 -16.91 -16.94 -3.86
N ALA A 189 -16.56 -15.83 -4.52
CA ALA A 189 -15.30 -15.13 -4.29
C ALA A 189 -15.19 -14.56 -2.86
N LEU A 190 -16.26 -13.96 -2.36
CA LEU A 190 -16.32 -13.39 -1.00
C LEU A 190 -16.31 -14.49 0.08
N ALA A 191 -16.94 -15.64 -0.19
CA ALA A 191 -16.92 -16.79 0.71
C ALA A 191 -15.54 -17.46 0.78
N ALA A 192 -14.82 -17.56 -0.34
CA ALA A 192 -13.53 -18.25 -0.43
C ALA A 192 -12.39 -17.54 0.33
N ARG A 193 -12.47 -16.21 0.51
CA ARG A 193 -11.48 -15.39 1.26
C ARG A 193 -10.00 -15.63 0.88
N LEU A 194 -9.73 -15.92 -0.39
CA LEU A 194 -8.37 -16.21 -0.87
C LEU A 194 -7.43 -15.01 -0.69
N ALA A 195 -7.93 -13.82 -0.96
CA ALA A 195 -7.25 -12.56 -0.65
C ALA A 195 -8.26 -11.42 -0.63
N PHE A 196 -8.19 -10.58 0.40
CA PHE A 196 -8.98 -9.34 0.47
C PHE A 196 -8.07 -8.14 0.66
N ALA A 197 -8.22 -7.16 -0.23
CA ALA A 197 -7.51 -5.91 -0.16
C ALA A 197 -8.49 -4.76 0.11
N ARG A 198 -8.29 -4.06 1.22
CA ARG A 198 -8.91 -2.75 1.43
C ARG A 198 -7.92 -1.68 1.05
N SER A 199 -8.21 -0.93 0.00
CA SER A 199 -7.42 0.23 -0.40
C SER A 199 -8.08 1.54 -0.01
N SER A 200 -7.27 2.55 0.27
CA SER A 200 -7.73 3.93 0.44
C SER A 200 -6.71 4.88 -0.18
N ILE A 201 -7.22 5.98 -0.74
CA ILE A 201 -6.38 7.07 -1.23
C ILE A 201 -6.41 8.21 -0.23
N ARG A 202 -5.24 8.67 0.18
CA ARG A 202 -5.07 9.86 0.99
C ARG A 202 -4.30 10.89 0.18
N ARG A 203 -4.87 12.09 0.10
CA ARG A 203 -4.16 13.29 -0.35
C ARG A 203 -3.84 14.12 0.88
N LEU A 204 -2.56 14.30 1.17
CA LEU A 204 -2.14 15.28 2.16
C LEU A 204 -2.16 16.64 1.45
N MET A 205 -3.10 17.51 1.82
CA MET A 205 -3.05 18.90 1.38
C MET A 205 -1.88 19.55 2.11
N THR A 206 -0.81 19.87 1.39
CA THR A 206 0.17 20.83 1.87
C THR A 206 -0.51 22.19 1.86
N THR A 207 -0.80 22.74 3.04
CA THR A 207 -1.20 24.15 3.17
C THR A 207 0.03 25.01 2.87
N SER A 208 0.32 25.17 1.59
CA SER A 208 1.28 26.14 1.08
C SER A 208 0.56 27.48 0.99
N THR A 209 0.68 28.30 2.03
CA THR A 209 0.53 29.75 1.89
C THR A 209 1.61 30.25 0.93
N GLY A 210 1.26 30.42 -0.35
CA GLY A 210 2.10 31.11 -1.33
C GLY A 210 2.14 30.44 -2.72
N SER A 211 1.48 31.10 -3.67
CA SER A 211 1.65 31.00 -5.15
C SER A 211 1.02 29.81 -5.90
N PRO A 212 0.29 30.05 -7.03
CA PRO A 212 -0.43 29.03 -7.76
C PRO A 212 0.43 28.45 -8.90
N ALA A 213 0.84 27.19 -8.80
CA ALA A 213 1.32 26.46 -9.98
C ALA A 213 1.07 24.95 -9.89
N ARG A 214 0.26 24.47 -10.85
CA ARG A 214 0.10 23.08 -11.30
C ARG A 214 -0.57 22.11 -10.30
N GLN A 215 -1.89 22.20 -10.24
CA GLN A 215 -2.74 21.06 -9.89
C GLN A 215 -2.65 19.98 -10.99
N ALA A 216 -1.77 19.00 -10.81
CA ALA A 216 -1.93 17.72 -11.52
C ALA A 216 -3.11 16.96 -10.88
N ARG A 217 -4.31 17.21 -11.40
CA ARG A 217 -5.49 16.35 -11.18
C ARG A 217 -5.20 15.00 -11.81
N TRP A 218 -5.58 13.92 -11.11
CA TRP A 218 -5.89 12.69 -11.82
C TRP A 218 -7.19 12.97 -12.56
N ALA A 219 -7.13 13.14 -13.88
CA ALA A 219 -8.33 13.16 -14.68
C ALA A 219 -8.79 11.71 -14.83
N PHE A 220 -9.99 11.41 -14.34
CA PHE A 220 -10.73 10.24 -14.80
C PHE A 220 -11.21 10.58 -16.21
N SER A 221 -10.57 10.01 -17.23
CA SER A 221 -11.14 10.00 -18.57
C SER A 221 -12.15 8.86 -18.63
N THR A 222 -13.43 9.18 -18.49
CA THR A 222 -14.52 8.28 -18.88
C THR A 222 -14.48 8.10 -20.40
N PRO A 223 -14.51 6.88 -20.93
CA PRO A 223 -14.71 6.69 -22.36
C PRO A 223 -16.11 7.19 -22.73
N SER A 224 -16.16 8.10 -23.70
CA SER A 224 -17.40 8.54 -24.34
C SER A 224 -18.04 7.35 -25.03
N ALA A 225 -19.26 7.01 -24.65
CA ALA A 225 -20.12 6.15 -25.44
C ALA A 225 -20.70 7.00 -26.57
N ASP A 226 -20.15 6.86 -27.77
CA ASP A 226 -20.81 7.14 -29.04
C ASP A 226 -20.06 6.37 -30.14
N GLY A 227 -20.79 5.50 -30.84
CA GLY A 227 -20.32 4.61 -31.90
C GLY A 227 -21.19 3.38 -32.04
#